data_AF-A0A1F5YVF9-F1
#
_entry.id   AF-A0A1F5YVF9-F1
#
_cell.length_a   1.000
_cell.length_b   1.000
_cell.length_c   1.000
_cell.angle_alpha   90.00
_cell.angle_beta   90.00
_cell.angle_gamma   90.00
#
_symmetry.space_group_name_H-M   'P 1'
#
loop_
_entity.id
_entity.type
_entity.pdbx_description
1 polymer ?
#
loop_
_entity_poly.entity_id
_entity_poly.type
_entity_poly.pdbx_seq_one_letter_code
_entity_poly.pdbx_strand_id
1 'polypeptide(L)'
;MDEKLKALIDKVRQSQIPETEKRKIFRIMTEALTSLVWPVLYKYVPKDRLNKMVKSTGPITVADYSLMITEAVRDGRALRDLNQKIDSVLVEMNRLLVKQGTV
;
A
#
# COMPACT_ATOMS: atom_id res chain seq x y z
N MET A 1 -11.95 1.73 -3.55
CA MET A 1 -10.89 0.86 -3.03
C MET A 1 -11.39 -0.53 -2.65
N ASP A 2 -12.14 -0.69 -1.55
CA ASP A 2 -12.47 -2.02 -0.99
C ASP A 2 -13.20 -2.95 -1.97
N GLU A 3 -14.18 -2.44 -2.71
CA GLU A 3 -14.90 -3.23 -3.73
C GLU A 3 -14.01 -3.66 -4.90
N LYS A 4 -13.07 -2.80 -5.32
CA LYS A 4 -12.14 -3.10 -6.43
C LYS A 4 -11.13 -4.15 -6.03
N LEU A 5 -10.57 -4.04 -4.82
CA LEU A 5 -9.66 -5.05 -4.28
C LEU A 5 -10.38 -6.39 -4.10
N LYS A 6 -11.59 -6.38 -3.56
CA LYS A 6 -12.42 -7.58 -3.43
C LYS A 6 -12.69 -8.22 -4.79
N ALA A 7 -13.13 -7.45 -5.79
CA ALA A 7 -13.37 -7.94 -7.14
C ALA A 7 -12.11 -8.56 -7.76
N LEU A 8 -10.93 -7.96 -7.54
CA LEU A 8 -9.66 -8.48 -8.03
C LEU A 8 -9.30 -9.81 -7.34
N ILE A 9 -9.48 -9.89 -6.02
CA ILE A 9 -9.26 -11.12 -5.25
C ILE A 9 -10.19 -12.22 -5.72
N ASP A 10 -11.48 -11.92 -5.89
CA ASP A 10 -12.49 -12.88 -6.33
C ASP A 10 -12.18 -13.40 -7.74
N LYS A 11 -11.76 -12.52 -8.66
CA LYS A 11 -11.28 -12.90 -9.99
C LYS A 11 -10.11 -13.89 -9.93
N VAL A 12 -9.07 -13.58 -9.17
CA VAL A 12 -7.89 -14.48 -9.03
C VAL A 12 -8.28 -15.80 -8.37
N ARG A 13 -9.22 -15.80 -7.41
CA ARG A 13 -9.71 -17.03 -6.78
C ARG A 13 -10.47 -17.92 -7.76
N GLN A 14 -11.31 -17.32 -8.60
CA GLN A 14 -12.16 -18.01 -9.57
C GLN A 14 -11.41 -18.43 -10.84
N SER A 15 -10.16 -17.99 -11.03
CA SER A 15 -9.39 -18.33 -12.22
C SER A 15 -8.91 -19.78 -12.23
N GLN A 16 -8.63 -20.28 -13.43
CA GLN A 16 -8.16 -21.63 -13.69
C GLN A 16 -6.65 -21.81 -13.46
N ILE A 17 -5.95 -20.78 -12.99
CA ILE A 17 -4.50 -20.86 -12.77
C ILE A 17 -4.18 -21.72 -11.54
N PRO A 18 -3.00 -22.35 -11.48
CA PRO A 18 -2.62 -23.17 -10.33
C PRO A 18 -2.60 -22.38 -9.02
N GLU A 19 -2.95 -23.03 -7.91
CA GLU A 19 -2.96 -22.42 -6.57
C GLU A 19 -1.60 -21.84 -6.15
N THR A 20 -0.50 -22.41 -6.64
CA THR A 20 0.86 -21.87 -6.45
C THR A 20 1.02 -20.48 -7.08
N GLU A 21 0.48 -20.28 -8.29
CA GLU A 21 0.52 -19.00 -8.99
C GLU A 21 -0.46 -17.99 -8.35
N LYS A 22 -1.64 -18.42 -7.90
CA LYS A 22 -2.56 -17.57 -7.12
C LYS A 22 -1.87 -17.02 -5.87
N ARG A 23 -1.17 -17.87 -5.11
CA ARG A 23 -0.38 -17.44 -3.93
C ARG A 23 0.69 -16.42 -4.29
N LYS A 24 1.38 -16.61 -5.42
CA LYS A 24 2.39 -15.66 -5.89
C LYS A 24 1.77 -14.31 -6.25
N ILE A 25 0.62 -14.31 -6.93
CA ILE A 25 -0.13 -13.09 -7.26
C ILE A 25 -0.56 -12.37 -5.98
N PHE A 26 -1.14 -13.07 -5.00
CA PHE A 26 -1.53 -12.44 -3.72
C PHE A 26 -0.34 -11.88 -2.95
N ARG A 27 0.82 -12.56 -2.99
CA ARG A 27 2.04 -12.05 -2.38
C ARG A 27 2.48 -10.74 -3.05
N ILE A 28 2.55 -10.72 -4.38
CA ILE A 28 2.91 -9.52 -5.15
C ILE A 28 1.91 -8.39 -4.90
N MET A 29 0.60 -8.70 -4.85
CA MET A 29 -0.42 -7.72 -4.52
C MET A 29 -0.20 -7.11 -3.14
N THR A 30 0.08 -7.94 -2.14
CA THR A 30 0.38 -7.49 -0.79
C THR A 30 1.60 -6.59 -0.78
N GLU A 31 2.73 -7.06 -1.33
CA GLU A 31 4.00 -6.31 -1.40
C GLU A 31 3.85 -4.96 -2.10
N ALA A 32 3.14 -4.95 -3.24
CA ALA A 32 2.88 -3.72 -3.98
C ALA A 32 2.07 -2.72 -3.13
N LEU A 33 0.98 -3.17 -2.50
CA LEU A 33 0.15 -2.30 -1.67
C LEU A 33 0.92 -1.76 -0.46
N THR A 34 1.70 -2.58 0.27
CA THR A 34 2.52 -2.09 1.38
C THR A 34 3.60 -1.11 0.93
N SER A 35 4.20 -1.33 -0.25
CA SER A 35 5.23 -0.43 -0.79
C SER A 35 4.70 0.98 -1.09
N LEU A 36 3.39 1.13 -1.33
CA LEU A 36 2.75 2.42 -1.59
C LEU A 36 2.49 3.23 -0.33
N VAL A 37 2.33 2.58 0.82
CA VAL A 37 1.96 3.23 2.09
C VAL A 37 3.06 4.19 2.54
N TRP A 38 4.30 3.72 2.63
CA TRP A 38 5.40 4.51 3.20
C TRP A 38 5.71 5.80 2.45
N PRO A 39 5.84 5.82 1.11
CA PRO A 39 6.08 7.05 0.36
C PRO A 39 4.97 8.09 0.53
N VAL A 40 3.71 7.64 0.64
CA VAL A 40 2.58 8.55 0.88
C VAL A 40 2.67 9.12 2.28
N LEU A 41 2.83 8.29 3.31
CA LEU A 41 2.92 8.77 4.68
C LEU A 41 4.08 9.77 4.85
N TYR A 42 5.25 9.48 4.27
CA TYR A 42 6.42 10.36 4.33
C TYR A 42 6.17 11.76 3.77
N LYS A 43 5.34 11.91 2.73
CA LYS A 43 4.95 13.22 2.17
C LYS A 43 4.19 14.09 3.18
N TYR A 44 3.49 13.47 4.12
CA TYR A 44 2.59 14.14 5.06
C TYR A 44 3.16 14.22 6.49
N VAL A 45 4.30 13.59 6.78
CA VAL A 45 4.99 13.80 8.06
C VAL A 45 5.58 15.22 8.11
N PRO A 46 5.38 15.98 9.21
CA PRO A 46 6.01 17.29 9.37
C PRO A 46 7.54 17.21 9.29
N LYS A 47 8.15 18.06 8.46
CA LYS A 47 9.61 18.06 8.26
C LYS A 47 10.39 18.33 9.55
N ASP A 48 9.86 19.16 10.44
CA ASP A 48 10.49 19.44 11.74
C ASP A 48 10.58 18.20 12.63
N ARG A 49 9.62 17.28 12.50
CA ARG A 49 9.63 15.99 13.21
C ARG A 49 10.67 15.04 12.63
N LEU A 50 10.71 14.91 11.30
CA LEU A 50 11.77 14.14 10.62
C LEU A 50 13.15 14.67 11.00
N ASN A 51 13.34 15.99 10.97
CA ASN A 51 14.58 16.63 11.36
C ASN A 51 14.95 16.39 12.83
N LYS A 52 13.97 16.37 13.74
CA LYS A 52 14.20 16.03 15.15
C LYS A 52 14.60 14.56 15.34
N MET A 53 13.99 13.64 14.57
CA MET A 53 14.33 12.22 14.62
C MET A 53 15.72 11.93 14.02
N VAL A 54 16.07 12.59 12.91
CA VAL A 54 17.41 12.47 12.31
C VAL A 54 18.49 13.05 13.23
N LYS A 55 18.16 14.09 14.01
CA LYS A 55 19.06 14.71 14.98
C LYS A 55 19.10 14.00 16.33
N SER A 56 18.14 13.13 16.64
CA SER A 56 18.20 12.33 17.86
C SER A 56 19.24 11.24 17.66
N THR A 57 20.28 11.23 18.48
CA THR A 57 21.35 10.22 18.46
C THR A 57 20.90 8.85 19.01
N GLY A 58 19.65 8.75 19.50
CA GLY A 58 19.06 7.52 20.00
C GLY A 58 18.45 6.66 18.89
N PRO A 59 18.26 5.34 19.15
CA PRO A 59 17.58 4.46 18.22
C PRO A 59 16.11 4.89 18.02
N ILE A 60 15.63 4.86 16.78
CA ILE A 60 14.22 5.09 16.47
C ILE A 60 13.40 3.95 17.08
N THR A 61 12.39 4.29 17.89
CA THR A 61 11.53 3.30 18.55
C THR A 61 10.25 3.05 17.77
N VAL A 62 9.55 1.95 18.11
CA VAL A 62 8.21 1.65 17.57
C VAL A 62 7.21 2.76 17.89
N ALA A 63 7.36 3.43 19.04
CA ALA A 63 6.52 4.56 19.42
C ALA A 63 6.70 5.75 18.48
N ASP A 64 7.94 6.02 18.04
CA ASP A 64 8.24 7.09 17.09
C ASP A 64 7.61 6.82 15.72
N TYR A 65 7.67 5.58 15.23
CA TYR A 65 6.97 5.17 14.01
C TYR A 65 5.45 5.32 14.12
N SER A 66 4.87 4.90 15.25
CA SER A 66 3.43 5.00 15.48
C SER A 66 2.96 6.46 15.51
N LEU A 67 3.76 7.35 16.11
CA LEU A 67 3.50 8.79 16.12
C LEU A 67 3.59 9.37 14.71
N MET A 68 4.59 9.02 13.91
CA MET A 68 4.72 9.49 12.52
C MET A 68 3.50 9.08 11.67
N ILE A 69 3.05 7.83 11.79
CA ILE A 69 1.86 7.35 11.08
C ILE A 69 0.64 8.17 11.51
N THR A 70 0.46 8.35 12.82
CA THR A 70 -0.68 9.11 13.39
C THR A 70 -0.69 10.56 12.91
N GLU A 71 0.46 11.22 12.92
CA GLU A 71 0.60 12.61 12.44
C GLU A 71 0.32 12.71 10.93
N ALA A 72 0.85 11.78 10.13
CA ALA A 72 0.65 11.78 8.68
C ALA A 72 -0.81 11.58 8.28
N VAL A 73 -1.59 10.78 9.01
CA VAL A 73 -3.00 10.51 8.70
C VAL A 73 -3.98 11.48 9.35
N ARG A 74 -3.52 12.35 10.27
CA ARG A 74 -4.36 13.16 11.15
C ARG A 74 -5.41 14.02 10.43
N ASP A 75 -5.05 14.59 9.27
CA ASP A 75 -5.92 15.48 8.50
C ASP A 75 -6.63 14.79 7.31
N GLY A 76 -6.45 13.47 7.19
CA GLY A 76 -7.02 12.65 6.14
C GLY A 76 -6.45 12.88 4.74
N ARG A 77 -5.51 13.82 4.51
CA ARG A 77 -4.89 14.04 3.19
C ARG A 77 -4.05 12.85 2.76
N ALA A 78 -3.25 12.28 3.67
CA ALA A 78 -2.49 11.08 3.39
C ALA A 78 -3.39 9.91 3.01
N LEU A 79 -4.52 9.73 3.69
CA LEU A 79 -5.49 8.68 3.39
C LEU A 79 -6.14 8.87 2.02
N ARG A 80 -6.46 10.12 1.62
CA ARG A 80 -6.99 10.44 0.29
C ARG A 80 -5.97 10.14 -0.82
N ASP A 81 -4.72 10.60 -0.67
CA ASP A 81 -3.65 10.31 -1.63
C ASP A 81 -3.37 8.81 -1.73
N LEU A 82 -3.38 8.11 -0.59
CA LEU A 82 -3.19 6.67 -0.53
C LEU A 82 -4.31 5.94 -1.27
N ASN A 83 -5.57 6.32 -1.02
CA ASN A 83 -6.73 5.74 -1.72
C ASN A 83 -6.64 5.95 -3.24
N GLN A 84 -6.24 7.14 -3.71
CA GLN A 84 -6.08 7.41 -5.13
C GLN A 84 -4.96 6.56 -5.76
N LYS A 85 -3.81 6.45 -5.08
CA LYS A 85 -2.68 5.62 -5.54
C LYS A 85 -3.04 4.14 -5.57
N ILE A 86 -3.69 3.63 -4.53
CA ILE A 86 -4.14 2.24 -4.46
C ILE A 86 -5.14 1.98 -5.58
N ASP A 87 -6.14 2.84 -5.77
CA ASP A 87 -7.13 2.67 -6.85
C ASP A 87 -6.45 2.62 -8.23
N SER A 88 -5.46 3.48 -8.48
CA SER A 88 -4.69 3.45 -9.73
C SER A 88 -3.92 2.14 -9.92
N VAL A 89 -3.30 1.62 -8.86
CA VAL A 89 -2.53 0.38 -8.91
C VAL A 89 -3.45 -0.83 -9.09
N LEU A 90 -4.61 -0.86 -8.42
CA LEU A 90 -5.59 -1.94 -8.59
C LEU A 90 -6.14 -1.99 -10.03
N VAL A 91 -6.35 -0.85 -10.66
CA VAL A 91 -6.75 -0.78 -12.08
C VAL A 91 -5.64 -1.35 -12.97
N GLU A 92 -4.39 -0.97 -12.75
CA GLU A 92 -3.26 -1.48 -13.54
C GLU A 92 -3.03 -2.98 -13.31
N MET A 93 -3.15 -3.47 -12.07
CA MET A 93 -3.06 -4.88 -11.75
C MET A 93 -4.13 -5.70 -12.47
N ASN A 94 -5.39 -5.25 -12.42
CA ASN A 94 -6.47 -5.91 -13.16
C ASN A 94 -6.19 -5.94 -14.66
N ARG A 95 -5.69 -4.84 -15.23
CA ARG A 95 -5.29 -4.77 -16.65
C ARG A 95 -4.17 -5.77 -16.99
N LEU A 96 -3.15 -5.88 -16.15
CA LEU A 96 -2.02 -6.79 -16.37
C LEU A 96 -2.46 -8.25 -16.26
N LEU A 97 -3.31 -8.59 -15.30
CA LEU A 97 -3.82 -9.95 -15.14
C LEU A 97 -4.68 -10.38 -16.34
N VAL A 98 -5.53 -9.48 -16.86
CA VAL A 98 -6.30 -9.73 -18.10
C VAL A 98 -5.37 -9.92 -19.30
N LYS A 99 -4.35 -9.07 -19.44
CA LYS A 99 -3.38 -9.17 -20.54
C LYS A 99 -2.61 -10.50 -20.54
N GLN A 100 -2.37 -11.07 -19.37
CA GLN A 100 -1.67 -12.34 -19.22
C GLN A 100 -2.58 -13.57 -19.39
N GLY A 101 -3.89 -13.38 -19.62
CA GLY A 101 -4.85 -14.49 -19.69
C GLY A 101 -5.09 -15.17 -18.34
N THR A 102 -4.70 -14.50 -17.26
CA THR A 102 -4.77 -15.02 -15.89
C THR A 102 -6.18 -14.94 -15.31
N VAL A 103 -7.00 -13.99 -15.80
CA VAL A 103 -8.41 -13.74 -15.48
C VAL A 103 -9.13 -13.07 -16.65
#